data_AF-S4PRR4-F1
#
_entry.id   AF-S4PRR4-F1
#
_cell.length_a   1.000
_cell.length_b   1.000
_cell.length_c   1.000
_cell.angle_alpha   90.00
_cell.angle_beta   90.00
_cell.angle_gamma   90.00
#
_symmetry.space_group_name_H-M   'P 1'
#
loop_
_entity.id
_entity.type
_entity.pdbx_description
1 polymer ?
#
loop_
_entity_poly.entity_id
_entity_poly.type
_entity_poly.pdbx_seq_one_letter_code
_entity_poly.pdbx_strand_id
1 'polypeptide(L)'
;MKHTKQIAVELANKLVTRKSSLFGSDEIKICEMKEGEESKEFLDGLGVINKQYYSSVLNGGKDCGGDITARLFHFTDLGGQFEANEVLSPLRH
;
A
#
# COMPACT_ATOMS: atom_id res chain seq x y z
N MET A 1 -4.49 2.45 16.68
CA MET A 1 -4.86 1.55 15.56
C MET A 1 -6.26 1.76 14.97
N LYS A 2 -7.28 2.32 15.67
CA LYS A 2 -8.60 2.62 15.05
C LYS A 2 -8.47 3.43 13.75
N HIS A 3 -7.56 4.40 13.74
CA HIS A 3 -7.25 5.23 12.58
C HIS A 3 -6.69 4.43 11.39
N THR A 4 -5.80 3.47 11.64
CA THR A 4 -5.18 2.63 10.60
C THR A 4 -6.21 1.79 9.86
N LYS A 5 -7.12 1.15 10.62
CA LYS A 5 -8.24 0.39 10.02
C LYS A 5 -9.14 1.29 9.18
N GLN A 6 -9.49 2.46 9.70
CA GLN A 6 -10.32 3.43 8.97
C GLN A 6 -9.66 3.88 7.67
N ILE A 7 -8.37 4.21 7.69
CA ILE A 7 -7.61 4.56 6.49
C ILE A 7 -7.61 3.40 5.48
N ALA A 8 -7.36 2.17 5.93
CA ALA A 8 -7.31 1.01 5.05
C ALA A 8 -8.66 0.79 4.33
N VAL A 9 -9.76 0.90 5.07
CA VAL A 9 -11.12 0.80 4.50
C VAL A 9 -11.39 1.95 3.54
N GLU A 10 -11.03 3.19 3.89
CA GLU A 10 -11.21 4.34 3.01
C GLU A 10 -10.40 4.21 1.71
N LEU A 11 -9.16 3.74 1.80
CA LEU A 11 -8.29 3.49 0.66
C LEU A 11 -8.87 2.42 -0.26
N ALA A 12 -9.35 1.31 0.29
CA ALA A 12 -9.98 0.24 -0.47
C ALA A 12 -11.21 0.76 -1.26
N ASN A 13 -12.06 1.56 -0.62
CA ASN A 13 -13.22 2.16 -1.26
C ASN A 13 -12.84 3.14 -2.38
N LYS A 14 -11.83 3.99 -2.16
CA LYS A 14 -11.30 4.90 -3.18
C LYS A 14 -10.74 4.14 -4.39
N LEU A 15 -10.08 3.02 -4.17
CA LEU A 15 -9.50 2.18 -5.22
C LEU A 15 -10.58 1.55 -6.11
N VAL A 16 -11.67 1.04 -5.53
CA VAL A 16 -12.83 0.56 -6.30
C VAL A 16 -13.50 1.69 -7.07
N THR A 17 -13.65 2.87 -6.46
CA THR A 17 -14.31 4.03 -7.08
C THR A 17 -13.57 4.51 -8.33
N ARG A 18 -12.24 4.44 -8.30
CA ARG A 18 -11.38 4.87 -9.42
C ARG A 18 -11.34 3.88 -10.58
N LYS A 19 -11.96 2.69 -10.46
CA LYS A 19 -11.96 1.62 -11.47
C LYS A 19 -10.57 1.44 -12.09
N SER A 20 -9.57 1.23 -11.24
CA SER A 20 -8.20 1.15 -11.74
C SER A 20 -8.05 -0.08 -12.63
N SER A 21 -7.56 0.13 -13.85
CA SER A 21 -7.19 -0.95 -14.79
C SER A 21 -6.11 -1.89 -14.24
N LEU A 22 -5.54 -1.55 -13.08
CA LEU A 22 -4.54 -2.33 -12.35
C LEU A 22 -5.00 -3.76 -12.05
N PHE A 23 -6.30 -3.99 -11.92
CA PHE A 23 -6.83 -5.30 -11.50
C PHE A 23 -7.38 -6.16 -12.66
N GLY A 24 -7.25 -5.70 -13.91
CA GLY A 24 -7.68 -6.45 -15.11
C GLY A 24 -9.18 -6.77 -15.18
N SER A 25 -9.97 -6.31 -14.20
CA SER A 25 -11.40 -6.54 -14.04
C SER A 25 -12.06 -5.28 -13.50
N ASP A 26 -13.22 -4.95 -14.04
CA ASP A 26 -14.03 -3.82 -13.59
C ASP A 26 -14.87 -4.15 -12.34
N GLU A 27 -14.92 -5.43 -11.94
CA GLU A 27 -15.68 -5.92 -10.80
C GLU A 27 -14.78 -6.22 -9.60
N ILE A 28 -14.43 -5.17 -8.87
CA ILE A 28 -13.62 -5.28 -7.64
C ILE A 28 -14.55 -5.34 -6.42
N LYS A 29 -14.41 -6.38 -5.60
CA LYS A 29 -15.12 -6.53 -4.31
C LYS A 29 -14.15 -6.32 -3.16
N ILE A 30 -14.57 -5.52 -2.17
CA ILE A 30 -13.81 -5.31 -0.94
C ILE A 30 -14.28 -6.32 0.10
N CYS A 31 -13.34 -7.02 0.72
CA CYS A 31 -13.60 -7.93 1.84
C CYS A 31 -12.72 -7.51 3.01
N GLU A 32 -13.34 -7.32 4.19
CA GLU A 32 -12.63 -7.13 5.45
C GLU A 32 -12.50 -8.49 6.14
N MET A 33 -11.29 -8.87 6.52
CA MET A 33 -11.01 -10.08 7.28
C MET A 33 -10.24 -9.72 8.56
N LYS A 34 -10.40 -10.56 9.59
CA LYS A 34 -9.61 -10.46 10.82
C LYS A 34 -8.47 -11.48 10.78
N GLU A 35 -7.41 -11.16 11.51
CA GLU A 35 -6.30 -12.08 11.71
C GLU A 35 -6.80 -13.42 12.30
N GLY A 36 -6.42 -14.52 11.66
CA GLY A 36 -6.85 -15.88 12.00
C GLY A 36 -8.16 -16.33 11.35
N GLU A 37 -8.87 -15.45 10.64
CA GLU A 37 -10.10 -15.75 9.90
C GLU A 37 -9.88 -15.70 8.36
N GLU A 38 -8.63 -15.82 7.91
CA GLU A 38 -8.29 -15.68 6.48
C GLU A 38 -8.88 -16.82 5.64
N SER A 39 -9.51 -16.46 4.51
CA SER A 39 -10.01 -17.45 3.56
C SER A 39 -8.88 -18.14 2.81
N LYS A 40 -9.17 -19.30 2.21
CA LYS A 40 -8.18 -20.02 1.39
C LYS A 40 -7.75 -19.18 0.19
N GLU A 41 -8.67 -18.46 -0.42
CA GLU A 41 -8.42 -17.57 -1.57
C GLU A 41 -7.51 -16.41 -1.18
N PHE A 42 -7.69 -15.85 0.02
CA PHE A 42 -6.80 -14.82 0.56
C PHE A 42 -5.37 -15.35 0.73
N LEU A 43 -5.23 -16.55 1.31
CA LEU A 43 -3.93 -17.19 1.49
C LEU A 43 -3.29 -17.60 0.14
N ASP A 44 -4.10 -17.98 -0.85
CA ASP A 44 -3.63 -18.31 -2.20
C ASP A 44 -3.07 -17.07 -2.91
N GLY A 45 -3.81 -15.96 -2.86
CA GLY A 45 -3.40 -14.70 -3.46
C GLY A 45 -2.11 -14.12 -2.87
N LEU A 46 -1.84 -14.42 -1.60
CA LEU A 46 -0.57 -14.08 -0.94
C LEU A 46 0.55 -15.09 -1.21
N GLY A 47 0.25 -16.23 -1.85
CA GLY A 47 1.22 -17.31 -2.09
C GLY A 47 1.60 -18.10 -0.83
N VAL A 48 0.78 -18.02 0.22
CA VAL A 48 1.08 -18.57 1.56
C VAL A 48 0.21 -19.78 1.93
N ILE A 49 -0.50 -20.37 0.97
CA ILE A 49 -1.27 -21.62 1.18
C ILE A 49 -0.42 -22.70 1.85
N ASN A 50 0.84 -22.83 1.44
CA ASN A 50 1.79 -23.64 2.17
C ASN A 50 2.49 -22.78 3.23
N LYS A 51 2.03 -22.94 4.48
CA LYS A 51 2.55 -22.25 5.66
C LYS A 51 4.07 -22.40 5.87
N GLN A 52 4.73 -23.36 5.20
CA GLN A 52 6.19 -23.50 5.21
C GLN A 52 6.91 -22.33 4.52
N TYR A 53 6.25 -21.60 3.60
CA TYR A 53 6.77 -20.37 2.99
C TYR A 53 6.37 -19.09 3.73
N TYR A 54 5.55 -19.22 4.78
CA TYR A 54 5.14 -18.11 5.63
C TYR A 54 6.27 -17.73 6.58
N SER A 55 7.23 -16.96 6.06
CA SER A 55 8.21 -16.24 6.89
C SER A 55 7.43 -15.15 7.62
N SER A 56 7.23 -15.31 8.93
CA SER A 56 6.40 -14.38 9.70
C SER A 56 6.85 -12.94 9.50
N VAL A 57 5.89 -12.05 9.27
CA VAL A 57 6.03 -10.58 9.29
C VAL A 57 6.63 -10.07 10.62
N LEU A 58 6.74 -10.94 11.64
CA LEU A 58 7.37 -10.67 12.94
C LEU A 58 8.88 -10.36 12.84
N ASN A 59 9.57 -10.79 11.77
CA ASN A 59 10.97 -10.41 11.51
C ASN A 59 11.11 -9.18 10.59
N GLY A 60 10.02 -8.65 10.02
CA GLY A 60 10.06 -7.49 9.11
C GLY A 60 10.16 -6.14 9.82
N GLY A 61 10.26 -6.11 11.15
CA GLY A 61 10.11 -4.92 11.97
C GLY A 61 11.26 -3.92 11.95
N LYS A 62 12.40 -4.21 11.30
CA LYS A 62 13.54 -3.28 11.21
C LYS A 62 14.13 -3.12 9.82
N ASP A 63 14.26 -4.20 9.05
CA ASP A 63 14.94 -4.15 7.75
C ASP A 63 13.99 -4.04 6.55
N CYS A 64 12.69 -4.31 6.74
CA CYS A 64 11.65 -4.09 5.72
C CYS A 64 10.90 -2.75 5.90
N GLY A 65 11.13 -2.06 7.02
CA GLY A 65 10.60 -0.73 7.31
C GLY A 65 11.50 0.36 6.73
N GLY A 66 11.67 0.40 5.41
CA GLY A 66 12.20 1.60 4.76
C GLY A 66 11.33 2.80 5.10
N ASP A 67 11.88 4.02 5.03
CA ASP A 67 11.11 5.26 5.14
C ASP A 67 9.99 5.27 4.07
N ILE A 68 8.82 4.75 4.45
CA ILE A 68 7.63 4.56 3.62
C ILE A 68 6.87 5.87 3.39
N THR A 69 7.45 6.99 3.83
CA THR A 69 6.89 8.32 3.60
C THR A 69 7.03 8.66 2.12
N ALA A 70 5.91 8.81 1.43
CA ALA A 70 5.90 9.22 0.04
C ALA A 70 6.66 10.55 -0.13
N ARG A 71 7.58 10.60 -1.11
CA ARG A 71 8.32 11.80 -1.47
C ARG A 71 7.56 12.56 -2.55
N LEU A 72 7.39 13.86 -2.35
CA LEU A 72 6.78 14.75 -3.32
C LEU A 72 7.88 15.54 -4.03
N PHE A 73 7.79 15.64 -5.36
CA PHE A 73 8.71 16.44 -6.17
C PHE A 73 7.94 17.47 -6.97
N HIS A 74 8.48 18.68 -7.02
CA HIS A 74 8.04 19.75 -7.90
C HIS A 74 8.94 19.77 -9.14
N PHE A 75 8.34 19.52 -10.30
CA PHE A 75 9.01 19.57 -11.59
C PHE A 75 8.70 20.89 -12.29
N THR A 76 9.72 21.61 -12.74
CA THR A 76 9.58 22.90 -13.45
C THR A 76 10.65 23.05 -14.53
N ASP A 77 10.31 23.71 -15.63
CA ASP A 77 11.24 24.08 -16.71
C ASP A 77 11.45 25.60 -16.84
N LEU A 78 10.90 26.38 -15.89
CA LEU A 78 10.89 27.85 -15.94
C LEU A 78 12.29 28.48 -16.00
N GLY A 79 13.33 27.74 -15.58
CA GLY A 79 14.74 28.17 -15.66
C GLY A 79 15.43 27.89 -17.01
N GLY A 80 14.70 27.37 -18.01
CA GLY A 80 15.27 26.94 -19.29
C GLY A 80 15.95 25.56 -19.24
N GLN A 81 15.95 24.91 -18.07
CA GLN A 81 16.33 23.51 -17.86
C GLN A 81 15.30 22.84 -16.95
N PHE A 82 15.03 21.57 -17.19
CA PHE A 82 14.10 20.79 -16.39
C PHE A 82 14.74 20.41 -15.05
N GLU A 83 14.10 20.82 -13.96
CA GLU A 83 14.57 20.53 -12.60
C GLU A 83 13.51 19.79 -11.79
N ALA A 84 13.98 18.83 -10.98
CA ALA A 84 13.17 18.05 -10.07
C ALA A 84 13.55 18.39 -8.62
N ASN A 85 12.70 19.16 -7.94
CA ASN A 85 12.98 19.64 -6.58
C ASN A 85 12.13 18.87 -5.56
N GLU A 86 12.76 18.22 -4.57
CA GLU A 86 12.02 17.54 -3.49
C GLU A 86 11.31 18.56 -2.60
N VAL A 87 10.01 18.38 -2.41
CA VAL A 87 9.21 19.15 -1.45
C VAL A 87 9.31 18.45 -0.11
N LEU A 88 10.01 19.07 0.83
CA LEU A 88 10.21 18.52 2.17
C LEU A 88 8.88 18.45 2.93
N SER A 89 8.56 17.24 3.41
CA SER A 89 7.41 17.03 4.29
C SER A 89 7.78 17.46 5.72
N PRO A 90 6.96 18.32 6.38
CA PRO A 90 7.17 18.67 7.80
C PRO A 90 7.11 17.48 8.75
N LEU A 91 6.64 16.32 8.29
CA LEU A 91 6.53 15.09 9.08
C LEU A 91 7.74 14.16 8.88
N ARG A 92 8.73 14.57 8.09
CA ARG A 92 9.94 13.82 7.77
C ARG A 92 11.14 14.53 8.41
N HIS A 93 11.55 14.05 9.58
CA HIS A 93 12.66 14.57 10.38
C HIS A 93 13.70 13.49 10.63
#